data_AF-A0A699YML6-F1
#
_entry.id   AF-A0A699YML6-F1
#
_cell.length_a   1.000
_cell.length_b   1.000
_cell.length_c   1.000
_cell.angle_alpha   90.00
_cell.angle_beta   90.00
_cell.angle_gamma   90.00
#
_symmetry.space_group_name_H-M   'P 1'
#
loop_
_entity.id
_entity.type
_entity.pdbx_description
1 polymer ?
#
loop_
_entity_poly.entity_id
_entity_poly.type
_entity_poly.pdbx_seq_one_letter_code
_entity_poly.pdbx_strand_id
1 'polypeptide(L)'
;MSGQTPFDRHDWVVDRCGQEVRYVIDFYFYDEKAGTPEAFEIVARPALDSLEAVVDRVKMNIYVKFAQWGLPCPITGSPGSVGSEAVQPSQH
;
A
#
# COMPACT_ATOMS: atom_id res chain seq x y z
N MET A 1 -22.34 2.16 -3.89
CA MET A 1 -21.48 1.93 -2.71
C MET A 1 -20.28 1.11 -3.17
N SER A 2 -19.43 1.70 -4.02
CA SER A 2 -18.13 1.10 -4.35
C SER A 2 -17.05 1.75 -3.46
N GLY A 3 -15.94 1.05 -3.23
CA GLY A 3 -14.82 1.54 -2.42
C GLY A 3 -14.79 1.15 -0.93
N GLN A 4 -15.88 0.64 -0.34
CA GLN A 4 -15.86 0.21 1.09
C GLN A 4 -15.25 -1.18 1.30
N THR A 5 -15.34 -2.05 0.30
CA THR A 5 -14.80 -3.42 0.32
C THR A 5 -14.09 -3.70 -0.99
N PRO A 6 -13.05 -4.57 -0.98
CA PRO A 6 -12.41 -4.97 -2.22
C PRO A 6 -13.41 -5.72 -3.10
N PHE A 7 -13.45 -5.39 -4.39
CA PHE A 7 -14.25 -6.16 -5.36
C PHE A 7 -13.56 -7.46 -5.74
N ASP A 8 -12.24 -7.51 -5.58
CA ASP A 8 -11.41 -8.66 -5.86
C ASP A 8 -10.27 -8.74 -4.81
N ARG A 9 -10.13 -9.91 -4.18
CA ARG A 9 -9.14 -10.18 -3.12
C ARG A 9 -8.40 -11.47 -3.44
N HIS A 10 -7.08 -11.39 -3.40
CA HIS A 10 -6.19 -12.52 -3.68
C HIS A 10 -5.18 -12.74 -2.55
N ASP A 11 -4.83 -14.01 -2.33
CA ASP A 11 -3.74 -14.44 -1.44
C ASP A 11 -2.53 -14.84 -2.27
N TRP A 12 -1.40 -14.16 -2.06
CA TRP A 12 -0.13 -14.45 -2.73
C TRP A 12 0.90 -14.88 -1.70
N VAL A 13 1.74 -15.87 -2.04
CA VAL A 13 2.89 -16.24 -1.20
C VAL A 13 4.14 -15.68 -1.86
N VAL A 14 4.93 -14.93 -1.09
CA VAL A 14 6.17 -14.30 -1.53
C VAL A 14 7.32 -14.91 -0.74
N ASP A 15 8.36 -15.37 -1.43
CA ASP A 15 9.61 -15.78 -0.79
C ASP A 15 10.43 -14.54 -0.41
N ARG A 16 10.62 -14.33 0.90
CA ARG A 16 11.48 -13.30 1.48
C ARG A 16 12.73 -13.96 2.06
N CYS A 17 13.78 -14.05 1.26
CA CYS A 17 15.09 -14.57 1.68
C CYS A 17 15.05 -16.01 2.23
N GLY A 18 14.26 -16.89 1.60
CA GLY A 18 14.07 -18.28 2.01
C GLY A 18 12.89 -18.50 2.96
N GLN A 19 12.09 -17.47 3.23
CA GLN A 19 10.87 -17.56 4.05
C GLN A 19 9.64 -17.24 3.22
N GLU A 20 8.72 -18.19 3.11
CA GLU A 20 7.40 -17.95 2.51
C GLU A 20 6.56 -17.05 3.41
N VAL A 21 6.16 -15.88 2.90
CA VAL A 21 5.29 -14.93 3.60
C VAL A 21 4.07 -14.66 2.74
N ARG A 22 2.89 -14.87 3.32
CA ARG A 22 1.62 -14.64 2.63
C ARG A 22 1.23 -13.16 2.68
N TYR A 23 0.75 -12.66 1.56
CA TYR A 23 0.21 -11.32 1.37
C TYR A 23 -1.24 -11.41 0.92
N VAL A 24 -2.06 -10.49 1.41
CA VAL A 24 -3.40 -10.22 0.88
C VAL A 24 -3.29 -9.01 -0.03
N ILE A 25 -3.79 -9.15 -1.25
CA ILE A 25 -3.89 -8.08 -2.23
C ILE A 25 -5.37 -7.76 -2.43
N ASP A 26 -5.73 -6.52 -2.11
CA ASP A 26 -7.09 -5.99 -2.20
C ASP A 26 -7.18 -5.01 -3.37
N PHE A 27 -8.10 -5.26 -4.31
CA PHE A 27 -8.42 -4.34 -5.40
C PHE A 27 -9.72 -3.59 -5.08
N TYR A 28 -9.65 -2.26 -5.11
CA TYR A 28 -10.78 -1.36 -4.91
C TYR A 28 -11.08 -0.59 -6.19
N PHE A 29 -12.37 -0.28 -6.38
CA PHE A 29 -12.85 0.59 -7.44
C PHE A 29 -13.72 1.70 -6.83
N TYR A 30 -13.51 2.93 -7.26
CA TYR A 30 -14.21 4.13 -6.82
C TYR A 30 -15.04 4.70 -7.97
N ASP A 31 -16.37 4.48 -7.93
CA ASP A 31 -17.28 4.89 -9.02
C ASP A 31 -17.22 6.41 -9.25
N GLU A 32 -17.05 7.19 -8.19
CA GLU A 32 -16.98 8.65 -8.24
C GLU A 32 -15.75 9.18 -8.97
N LYS A 33 -14.73 8.34 -9.18
CA LYS A 33 -13.51 8.67 -9.95
C LYS A 33 -13.47 7.94 -11.29
N ALA A 34 -14.57 7.30 -11.71
CA ALA A 34 -14.60 6.53 -12.94
C ALA A 34 -14.16 7.39 -14.14
N GLY A 35 -13.26 6.82 -14.96
CA GLY A 35 -12.66 7.52 -16.10
C GLY A 35 -11.33 8.20 -15.78
N THR A 36 -10.85 8.17 -14.54
CA THR A 36 -9.51 8.65 -14.16
C THR A 36 -8.61 7.52 -13.67
N PRO A 37 -7.28 7.70 -13.64
CA PRO A 37 -6.35 6.70 -13.11
C PRO A 37 -6.59 6.38 -11.62
N GLU A 38 -7.12 7.32 -10.85
CA GLU A 38 -7.40 7.18 -9.42
C GLU A 38 -8.69 6.38 -9.13
N ALA A 39 -9.39 5.92 -10.17
CA ALA A 39 -10.55 5.04 -10.03
C ALA A 39 -10.20 3.69 -9.38
N PHE A 40 -8.94 3.25 -9.49
CA PHE A 40 -8.46 1.98 -8.96
C PHE A 40 -7.44 2.21 -7.85
N GLU A 41 -7.58 1.46 -6.76
CA GLU A 41 -6.56 1.37 -5.71
C GLU A 41 -6.22 -0.10 -5.46
N ILE A 42 -4.92 -0.37 -5.33
CA ILE A 42 -4.39 -1.70 -5.03
C ILE A 42 -3.67 -1.62 -3.69
N VAL A 43 -4.13 -2.42 -2.72
CA VAL A 43 -3.52 -2.49 -1.39
C VAL A 43 -2.93 -3.88 -1.19
N ALA A 44 -1.60 -3.96 -1.18
CA ALA A 44 -0.87 -5.18 -0.85
C ALA A 44 -0.32 -5.11 0.57
N ARG A 45 -0.58 -6.15 1.38
CA ARG A 45 -0.17 -6.19 2.79
C ARG A 45 0.09 -7.62 3.27
N PRO A 46 1.07 -7.85 4.18
CA PRO A 46 1.27 -9.17 4.79
C PRO A 46 -0.03 -9.67 5.42
N ALA A 47 -0.36 -10.95 5.29
CA ALA A 47 -1.51 -11.56 5.95
C ALA A 47 -1.30 -11.57 7.48
N LEU A 48 -2.35 -11.39 8.28
CA LEU A 48 -2.25 -11.34 9.75
C LEU A 48 -2.22 -12.74 10.38
N ASP A 49 -1.36 -13.61 9.88
CA ASP A 49 -1.18 -14.98 10.35
C ASP A 49 0.08 -15.17 11.21
N SER A 50 0.90 -14.13 11.38
CA SER A 50 2.10 -14.14 12.23
C SER A 50 2.32 -12.81 12.96
N LEU A 51 3.08 -12.85 14.06
CA LEU A 51 3.49 -11.63 14.79
C LEU A 51 4.39 -10.73 13.93
N GLU A 52 5.27 -11.32 13.12
CA GLU A 52 6.11 -10.57 12.19
C GLU A 52 5.25 -9.77 11.21
N ALA A 53 4.19 -10.36 10.66
CA ALA A 53 3.27 -9.66 9.77
C ALA A 53 2.49 -8.52 10.46
N VAL A 54 2.13 -8.68 11.74
CA VAL A 54 1.54 -7.58 12.54
C VAL A 54 2.54 -6.42 12.65
N VAL A 55 3.79 -6.73 13.01
CA VAL A 55 4.87 -5.75 13.14
C VAL A 55 5.13 -5.05 11.80
N ASP A 56 5.17 -5.79 10.70
CA ASP A 56 5.36 -5.24 9.35
C ASP A 56 4.27 -4.22 9.00
N ARG A 57 3.01 -4.51 9.32
CA ARG A 57 1.91 -3.57 9.10
C ARG A 57 2.01 -2.32 9.96
N VAL A 58 2.41 -2.45 11.23
CA VAL A 58 2.60 -1.30 12.12
C VAL A 58 3.73 -0.41 11.60
N LYS A 59 4.87 -1.01 11.26
CA LYS A 59 6.00 -0.30 10.67
C LYS A 59 5.58 0.45 9.40
N MET A 60 4.90 -0.22 8.48
CA MET A 60 4.44 0.40 7.23
C MET A 60 3.51 1.59 7.46
N ASN A 61 2.55 1.47 8.38
CA ASN A 61 1.68 2.60 8.74
C ASN A 61 2.45 3.79 9.31
N ILE A 62 3.44 3.53 10.17
CA ILE A 62 4.30 4.58 10.71
C ILE A 62 5.09 5.25 9.56
N TYR A 63 5.73 4.49 8.68
CA TYR A 63 6.48 5.04 7.54
C TYR A 63 5.61 5.93 6.65
N VAL A 64 4.43 5.44 6.26
CA VAL A 64 3.49 6.18 5.39
C VAL A 64 3.00 7.46 6.07
N LYS A 65 2.67 7.43 7.37
CA LYS A 65 2.20 8.61 8.10
C LYS A 65 3.28 9.67 8.24
N PHE A 66 4.50 9.26 8.55
CA PHE A 66 5.62 10.20 8.63
C PHE A 66 5.90 10.84 7.27
N ALA A 67 5.88 10.06 6.19
CA ALA A 67 6.02 10.61 4.84
C ALA A 67 4.88 11.57 4.47
N GLN A 68 3.63 11.22 4.77
CA GLN A 68 2.46 12.11 4.55
C GLN A 68 2.58 13.44 5.30
N TRP A 69 3.24 13.45 6.45
CA TRP A 69 3.49 14.65 7.24
C TRP A 69 4.80 15.38 6.90
N GLY A 70 5.54 14.92 5.88
CA GLY A 70 6.83 15.50 5.50
C GLY A 70 7.92 15.32 6.55
N LEU A 71 7.75 14.37 7.48
CA LEU A 71 8.72 14.06 8.52
C LEU A 71 9.72 13.02 8.04
N PRO A 72 10.97 13.05 8.52
CA PRO A 72 11.94 12.00 8.23
C PRO A 72 11.43 10.67 8.79
N CYS A 73 11.73 9.60 8.08
CA CYS A 73 11.41 8.25 8.49
C CYS A 73 11.90 7.99 9.94
N PRO A 74 11.04 7.54 10.87
CA PRO A 74 11.41 7.42 12.27
C PRO A 74 12.34 6.23 12.56
N ILE A 75 12.44 5.28 11.62
CA ILE A 75 13.27 4.08 11.78
C ILE A 75 14.65 4.27 11.12
N THR A 76 14.72 4.92 9.96
CA THR A 76 15.96 5.09 9.19
C THR A 76 16.51 6.52 9.19
N GLY A 77 15.73 7.50 9.66
CA GLY A 77 16.08 8.93 9.61
C GLY A 77 16.11 9.54 8.21
N SER A 78 15.84 8.74 7.16
CA SER A 78 15.88 9.20 5.78
C SER A 78 14.73 10.19 5.50
N PRO A 79 14.97 11.30 4.79
CA PRO A 79 13.88 12.12 4.28
C PRO A 79 13.04 11.23 3.36
N GLY A 80 11.80 10.93 3.76
CA GLY A 80 10.95 10.03 2.99
C GLY A 80 10.65 10.63 1.62
N SER A 81 11.01 9.96 0.54
CA SER A 81 10.63 10.35 -0.83
C SER A 81 9.29 9.76 -1.28
N VAL A 82 8.45 9.31 -0.35
CA VAL A 82 7.15 8.73 -0.69
C VAL A 82 6.20 9.89 -1.07
N GLY A 83 6.15 10.21 -2.36
CA GLY A 83 5.16 11.13 -2.92
C GLY A 83 5.64 12.14 -3.98
N SER A 84 6.85 12.04 -4.55
CA SER A 84 7.24 12.98 -5.63
C SER A 84 6.75 12.61 -7.03
N GLU A 85 6.19 11.43 -7.28
CA GLU A 85 5.68 11.07 -8.61
C GLU A 85 4.33 10.37 -8.53
N ALA A 86 3.26 11.17 -8.64
CA ALA A 86 1.97 10.74 -9.21
C ALA A 86 1.28 11.90 -9.95
N VAL A 87 2.04 12.85 -10.50
CA VAL A 87 1.57 13.70 -11.60
C VAL A 87 2.35 13.25 -12.83
N GLN A 88 1.89 12.18 -13.48
CA GLN A 88 2.26 11.98 -14.87
C GLN A 88 1.54 13.08 -15.65
N PRO A 89 2.24 14.00 -16.34
CA PRO A 89 1.55 14.91 -17.24
C PRO A 89 0.88 14.06 -18.31
N SER A 90 -0.44 14.23 -18.46
CA SER A 90 -1.18 13.69 -19.59
C SER A 90 -0.48 14.11 -20.87
N GLN A 91 0.21 13.18 -21.53
CA GLN A 91 0.71 13.43 -22.88
C GLN A 91 -0.51 13.45 -23.80
N HIS A 92 -0.72 14.62 -24.39
CA HIS A 92 -1.72 14.93 -25.40
C HIS A 92 -1.24 14.45 -26.78
#